data_AF-A0A0F9PLQ6-F1
#
_entry.id   AF-A0A0F9PLQ6-F1
#
_cell.length_a   1.000
_cell.length_b   1.000
_cell.length_c   1.000
_cell.angle_alpha   90.00
_cell.angle_beta   90.00
_cell.angle_gamma   90.00
#
_symmetry.space_group_name_H-M   'P 1'
#
loop_
_entity.id
_entity.type
_entity.pdbx_description
1 polymer ?
#
loop_
_entity_poly.entity_id
_entity_poly.type
_entity_poly.pdbx_seq_one_letter_code
_entity_poly.pdbx_strand_id
1 'polypeptide(L)'
;MSTGFFAVSISTLHQIADLQGGADHIMAYLVLASHTSGKGSRAHRVSTAGAKAISKKTGISYNRTEKCLGWLCTNDFIERIADGEEGSAPRTPRWLLCELRDNLVYLSHSLIEGVGKGKIIPPLRRIWDDTNTGSCPSFMSAKMDVILLLIHCYQEQQIQDYGGVDPKCIRGIWSESDCLPDSLESMEWLVVEIEKKGNEASISFINRVLPYISSDDQSERFWNAFNNLRNLGFMYEVLQVWHGDPVKDDRAELQYPLYIRDYHARKNEAYCLKETHAFLRDYYDGKGFMETIEHGIENNSFRYIRTKRGGECVLGTMRMRFRPSTEEVAQGLKHEGSRAERWKTVLRNTAEKQSN
;
A
#
# COMPACT_ATOMS: atom_id res chain seq x y z
N MET A 1 11.10 19.25 -13.49
CA MET A 1 10.75 18.38 -12.36
C MET A 1 10.34 17.03 -12.92
N SER A 2 11.00 15.94 -12.54
CA SER A 2 10.48 14.59 -12.78
C SER A 2 9.30 14.39 -11.83
N THR A 3 8.18 13.89 -12.32
CA THR A 3 7.06 13.46 -11.46
C THR A 3 7.59 12.42 -10.47
N GLY A 4 7.14 12.46 -9.21
CA GLY A 4 7.56 11.50 -8.18
C GLY A 4 7.03 10.06 -8.40
N PHE A 5 6.35 9.83 -9.52
CA PHE A 5 5.67 8.58 -9.88
C PHE A 5 5.73 8.31 -11.40
N PHE A 6 5.47 7.06 -11.78
CA PHE A 6 5.28 6.58 -13.15
C PHE A 6 3.98 5.79 -13.27
N ALA A 7 3.53 5.52 -14.49
CA ALA A 7 2.26 4.84 -14.76
C ALA A 7 2.47 3.50 -15.47
N VAL A 8 1.60 2.54 -15.19
CA VAL A 8 1.50 1.24 -15.90
C VAL A 8 0.04 0.85 -16.06
N SER A 9 -0.29 0.02 -17.05
CA SER A 9 -1.63 -0.58 -17.18
C SER A 9 -1.63 -1.96 -16.54
N ILE A 10 -2.60 -2.21 -15.67
CA ILE A 10 -2.79 -3.54 -15.05
C ILE A 10 -3.13 -4.57 -16.11
N SER A 11 -3.91 -4.19 -17.11
CA SER A 11 -4.27 -5.08 -18.22
C SER A 11 -3.01 -5.55 -18.95
N THR A 12 -2.01 -4.68 -19.15
CA THR A 12 -0.72 -5.09 -19.73
C THR A 12 0.03 -6.09 -18.84
N LEU A 13 0.03 -5.90 -17.51
CA LEU A 13 0.73 -6.82 -16.61
C LEU A 13 0.06 -8.19 -16.55
N HIS A 14 -1.27 -8.23 -16.59
CA HIS A 14 -2.02 -9.48 -16.69
C HIS A 14 -1.79 -10.17 -18.03
N GLN A 15 -1.76 -9.43 -19.15
CA GLN A 15 -1.40 -10.01 -20.46
C GLN A 15 0.00 -10.64 -20.47
N ILE A 16 0.98 -10.03 -19.79
CA ILE A 16 2.31 -10.64 -19.63
C ILE A 16 2.18 -11.99 -18.92
N ALA A 17 1.40 -12.06 -17.83
CA ALA A 17 1.17 -13.31 -17.09
C ALA A 17 0.41 -14.36 -17.93
N ASP A 18 -0.63 -13.96 -18.67
CA ASP A 18 -1.44 -14.83 -19.52
C ASP A 18 -0.63 -15.46 -20.66
N LEU A 19 0.34 -14.72 -21.21
CA LEU A 19 1.31 -15.22 -22.19
C LEU A 19 2.46 -16.04 -21.56
N GLN A 20 2.32 -16.46 -20.30
CA GLN A 20 3.30 -17.23 -19.53
C GLN A 20 4.62 -16.47 -19.25
N GLY A 21 4.58 -15.13 -19.30
CA GLY A 21 5.65 -14.29 -18.78
C GLY A 21 5.77 -14.45 -17.27
N GLY A 22 6.99 -14.68 -16.78
CA GLY A 22 7.28 -14.79 -15.35
C GLY A 22 7.39 -13.44 -14.64
N ALA A 23 7.61 -13.49 -13.31
CA ALA A 23 7.81 -12.31 -12.49
C ALA A 23 8.97 -11.41 -12.98
N ASP A 24 10.01 -12.00 -13.57
CA ASP A 24 11.13 -11.29 -14.18
C ASP A 24 10.71 -10.38 -15.35
N HIS A 25 9.76 -10.82 -16.17
CA HIS A 25 9.23 -10.04 -17.28
C HIS A 25 8.44 -8.83 -16.78
N ILE A 26 7.57 -9.05 -15.79
CA ILE A 26 6.80 -7.97 -15.14
C ILE A 26 7.75 -6.97 -14.47
N MET A 27 8.73 -7.43 -13.69
CA MET A 27 9.72 -6.55 -13.05
C MET A 27 10.55 -5.77 -14.06
N ALA A 28 10.97 -6.40 -15.16
CA ALA A 28 11.66 -5.72 -16.25
C ALA A 28 10.80 -4.60 -16.84
N TYR A 29 9.53 -4.90 -17.14
CA TYR A 29 8.56 -3.93 -17.65
C TYR A 29 8.36 -2.75 -16.68
N LEU A 30 8.22 -3.00 -15.37
CA LEU A 30 8.08 -1.96 -14.35
C LEU A 30 9.30 -1.01 -14.32
N VAL A 31 10.53 -1.54 -14.43
CA VAL A 31 11.74 -0.71 -14.48
C VAL A 31 11.83 0.09 -15.78
N LEU A 32 11.40 -0.48 -16.91
CA LEU A 32 11.33 0.26 -18.16
C LEU A 32 10.32 1.43 -18.03
N ALA A 33 9.13 1.16 -17.49
CA ALA A 33 8.08 2.15 -17.28
C ALA A 33 8.53 3.29 -16.35
N SER A 34 9.28 2.98 -15.29
CA SER A 34 9.83 3.99 -14.38
C SER A 34 10.91 4.88 -14.98
N HIS A 35 11.47 4.50 -16.13
CA HIS A 35 12.45 5.30 -16.87
C HIS A 35 11.82 6.02 -18.06
N THR A 36 10.49 6.05 -18.13
CA THR A 36 9.79 6.82 -19.16
C THR A 36 9.69 8.29 -18.78
N SER A 37 9.77 9.17 -19.78
CA SER A 37 9.51 10.59 -19.60
C SER A 37 8.01 10.86 -19.68
N GLY A 38 7.41 11.49 -18.67
CA GLY A 38 6.01 11.97 -18.72
C GLY A 38 5.79 13.24 -19.57
N LYS A 39 6.70 13.55 -20.51
CA LYS A 39 6.68 14.77 -21.32
C LYS A 39 6.75 14.47 -22.81
N GLY A 40 6.14 15.35 -23.60
CA GLY A 40 6.17 15.31 -25.07
C GLY A 40 5.07 14.45 -25.67
N SER A 41 5.06 14.32 -27.00
CA SER A 41 4.05 13.57 -27.77
C SER A 41 4.06 12.06 -27.50
N ARG A 42 5.10 11.53 -26.85
CA ARG A 42 5.24 10.13 -26.43
C ARG A 42 5.43 9.99 -24.92
N ALA A 43 4.74 10.84 -24.15
CA ALA A 43 4.76 10.80 -22.70
C ALA A 43 4.46 9.39 -22.18
N HIS A 44 5.20 8.96 -21.16
CA HIS A 44 5.12 7.65 -20.50
C HIS A 44 5.41 6.42 -21.38
N ARG A 45 5.94 6.62 -22.60
CA ARG A 45 6.24 5.50 -23.52
C ARG A 45 7.71 5.32 -23.83
N VAL A 46 8.50 6.39 -23.83
CA VAL A 46 9.91 6.30 -24.24
C VAL A 46 10.80 6.04 -23.04
N SER A 47 11.40 4.85 -22.98
CA SER A 47 12.30 4.44 -21.90
C SER A 47 13.78 4.51 -22.32
N THR A 48 14.60 5.02 -21.40
CA THR A 48 16.07 5.04 -21.54
C THR A 48 16.76 3.87 -20.82
N ALA A 49 16.00 3.07 -20.06
CA ALA A 49 16.54 1.93 -19.36
C ALA A 49 16.94 0.81 -20.34
N GLY A 50 17.93 0.02 -19.94
CA GLY A 50 18.34 -1.19 -20.64
C GLY A 50 18.63 -2.30 -19.63
N ALA A 51 19.18 -3.41 -20.10
CA ALA A 51 19.38 -4.59 -19.26
C ALA A 51 20.22 -4.32 -18.00
N LYS A 52 21.24 -3.45 -18.09
CA LYS A 52 22.04 -3.04 -16.93
C LYS A 52 21.23 -2.35 -15.84
N ALA A 53 20.29 -1.47 -16.23
CA ALA A 53 19.43 -0.77 -15.29
C ALA A 53 18.47 -1.75 -14.60
N ILE A 54 17.78 -2.59 -15.38
CA ILE A 54 16.86 -3.61 -14.87
C ILE A 54 17.59 -4.56 -13.92
N SER A 55 18.72 -5.12 -14.33
CA SER A 55 19.51 -6.05 -13.51
C SER A 55 19.89 -5.43 -12.16
N LYS A 56 20.38 -4.18 -12.17
CA LYS A 56 20.74 -3.46 -10.94
C LYS A 56 19.53 -3.22 -10.02
N LYS A 57 18.37 -2.91 -10.58
CA LYS A 57 17.16 -2.49 -9.83
C LYS A 57 16.31 -3.65 -9.33
N THR A 58 16.40 -4.79 -9.99
CA THR A 58 15.59 -5.99 -9.70
C THR A 58 16.37 -7.11 -9.04
N GLY A 59 17.69 -7.18 -9.21
CA GLY A 59 18.50 -8.34 -8.81
C GLY A 59 18.54 -9.47 -9.85
N ILE A 60 17.78 -9.36 -10.94
CA ILE A 60 17.82 -10.29 -12.07
C ILE A 60 19.20 -10.23 -12.73
N SER A 61 19.77 -11.38 -13.12
CA SER A 61 21.07 -11.39 -13.80
C SER A 61 21.00 -10.67 -15.17
N TYR A 62 22.10 -10.09 -15.62
CA TYR A 62 22.15 -9.36 -16.89
C TYR A 62 21.70 -10.24 -18.06
N ASN A 63 22.23 -11.47 -18.17
CA ASN A 63 21.88 -12.41 -19.24
C ASN A 63 20.39 -12.78 -19.23
N ARG A 64 19.80 -12.96 -18.04
CA ARG A 64 18.36 -13.24 -17.91
C ARG A 64 17.54 -12.02 -18.30
N THR A 65 18.02 -10.83 -17.97
CA THR A 65 17.38 -9.56 -18.32
C THR A 65 17.35 -9.35 -19.83
N GLU A 66 18.45 -9.61 -20.55
CA GLU A 66 18.48 -9.56 -22.02
C GLU A 66 17.43 -10.50 -22.64
N LYS A 67 17.29 -11.72 -22.10
CA LYS A 67 16.24 -12.67 -22.52
C LYS A 67 14.84 -12.12 -22.24
N CYS A 68 14.61 -11.52 -21.08
CA CYS A 68 13.31 -10.90 -20.74
C CYS A 68 12.97 -9.75 -21.70
N LEU A 69 13.94 -8.90 -22.04
CA LEU A 69 13.75 -7.83 -23.01
C LEU A 69 13.43 -8.37 -24.41
N GLY A 70 14.16 -9.41 -24.85
CA GLY A 70 13.85 -10.09 -26.09
C GLY A 70 12.43 -10.65 -26.12
N TRP A 71 12.01 -11.34 -25.04
CA TRP A 71 10.66 -11.87 -24.91
C TRP A 71 9.59 -10.78 -24.92
N LEU A 72 9.78 -9.69 -24.17
CA LEU A 72 8.85 -8.56 -24.15
C LEU A 72 8.73 -7.90 -25.53
N CYS A 73 9.83 -7.85 -26.29
CA CYS A 73 9.85 -7.33 -27.65
C CYS A 73 9.12 -8.24 -28.63
N THR A 74 9.34 -9.57 -28.55
CA THR A 74 8.67 -10.56 -29.41
C THR A 74 7.16 -10.60 -29.20
N ASN A 75 6.68 -10.25 -28.00
CA ASN A 75 5.27 -10.24 -27.65
C ASN A 75 4.67 -8.81 -27.65
N ASP A 76 5.29 -7.86 -28.36
CA ASP A 76 4.78 -6.50 -28.61
C ASP A 76 4.50 -5.64 -27.36
N PHE A 77 5.08 -5.99 -26.20
CA PHE A 77 4.99 -5.15 -24.99
C PHE A 77 5.94 -3.95 -25.05
N ILE A 78 7.04 -4.10 -25.78
CA ILE A 78 8.04 -3.06 -26.05
C ILE A 78 8.53 -3.15 -27.49
N GLU A 79 8.98 -2.02 -28.05
CA GLU A 79 9.59 -1.93 -29.37
C GLU A 79 10.98 -1.30 -29.24
N ARG A 80 11.95 -1.81 -29.99
CA ARG A 80 13.28 -1.20 -30.05
C ARG A 80 13.23 0.06 -30.90
N ILE A 81 13.65 1.20 -30.34
CA ILE A 81 13.75 2.43 -31.10
C ILE A 81 14.98 2.30 -32.02
N ALA A 82 14.79 2.50 -33.33
CA ALA A 82 15.90 2.44 -34.28
C ALA A 82 17.00 3.43 -33.89
N ASP A 83 18.25 2.95 -33.90
CA ASP A 83 19.43 3.75 -33.60
C ASP A 83 19.56 4.85 -34.68
N GLY A 84 19.03 6.04 -34.39
CA GLY A 84 19.22 7.24 -35.19
C GLY A 84 20.53 7.91 -34.82
N GLU A 85 21.54 7.69 -35.66
CA GLU A 85 22.88 8.27 -35.69
C GLU A 85 23.83 7.96 -34.52
N GLU A 86 24.99 7.48 -34.91
CA GLU A 86 26.15 7.11 -34.08
C GLU A 86 26.57 8.25 -33.14
N GLY A 87 26.87 7.90 -31.87
CA GLY A 87 27.60 8.80 -30.98
C GLY A 87 27.00 8.93 -29.57
N SER A 88 27.41 8.02 -28.70
CA SER A 88 27.61 8.24 -27.26
C SER A 88 26.85 9.41 -26.58
N ALA A 89 25.65 9.16 -26.09
CA ALA A 89 25.11 9.90 -24.95
C ALA A 89 24.45 8.94 -23.95
N PRO A 90 24.67 9.08 -22.63
CA PRO A 90 24.19 8.17 -21.59
C PRO A 90 22.66 8.19 -21.36
N ARG A 91 21.87 8.73 -22.30
CA ARG A 91 20.41 8.93 -22.20
C ARG A 91 19.67 8.75 -23.52
N THR A 92 20.21 8.00 -24.48
CA THR A 92 19.46 7.69 -25.70
C THR A 92 18.25 6.81 -25.37
N PRO A 93 17.05 7.14 -25.88
CA PRO A 93 15.90 6.26 -25.89
C PRO A 93 16.26 4.87 -26.43
N ARG A 94 15.90 3.81 -25.71
CA ARG A 94 16.20 2.42 -26.11
C ARG A 94 14.94 1.65 -26.48
N TRP A 95 13.88 1.87 -25.72
CA TRP A 95 12.64 1.11 -25.83
C TRP A 95 11.46 2.06 -25.88
N LEU A 96 10.49 1.72 -26.74
CA LEU A 96 9.18 2.31 -26.76
C LEU A 96 8.21 1.29 -26.14
N LEU A 97 7.56 1.65 -25.03
CA LEU A 97 6.54 0.81 -24.42
C LEU A 97 5.25 0.88 -25.23
N CYS A 98 4.49 -0.22 -25.19
CA CYS A 98 3.11 -0.27 -25.67
C CYS A 98 2.28 0.87 -25.05
N GLU A 99 1.20 1.24 -25.75
CA GLU A 99 0.30 2.27 -25.24
C GLU A 99 -0.36 1.84 -23.95
N LEU A 100 -0.32 2.72 -22.96
CA LEU A 100 -1.04 2.52 -21.72
C LEU A 100 -2.55 2.64 -22.01
N ARG A 101 -3.26 1.52 -21.94
CA ARG A 101 -4.72 1.43 -22.17
C ARG A 101 -5.39 0.98 -20.89
N ASP A 102 -6.43 1.70 -20.47
CA ASP A 102 -7.34 1.43 -19.35
C ASP A 102 -6.64 1.05 -18.02
N ASN A 103 -7.39 1.03 -16.91
CA ASN A 103 -6.90 0.52 -15.60
C ASN A 103 -5.48 0.99 -15.22
N LEU A 104 -5.22 2.29 -15.38
CA LEU A 104 -3.91 2.87 -15.08
C LEU A 104 -3.65 2.83 -13.58
N VAL A 105 -2.43 2.41 -13.22
CA VAL A 105 -1.91 2.48 -11.87
C VAL A 105 -0.69 3.39 -11.83
N TYR A 106 -0.65 4.26 -10.82
CA TYR A 106 0.49 5.10 -10.54
C TYR A 106 1.36 4.50 -9.44
N LEU A 107 2.64 4.34 -9.73
CA LEU A 107 3.63 3.77 -8.83
C LEU A 107 4.70 4.79 -8.51
N SER A 108 5.19 4.80 -7.28
CA SER A 108 6.29 5.69 -6.90
C SER A 108 7.60 5.29 -7.57
N HIS A 109 8.38 6.26 -8.03
CA HIS A 109 9.77 6.00 -8.43
C HIS A 109 10.60 5.41 -7.28
N SER A 110 10.27 5.74 -6.03
CA SER A 110 10.96 5.16 -4.87
C SER A 110 10.79 3.65 -4.74
N LEU A 111 9.77 3.05 -5.36
CA LEU A 111 9.59 1.60 -5.42
C LEU A 111 10.74 0.93 -6.21
N ILE A 112 11.23 1.61 -7.25
CA ILE A 112 12.28 1.12 -8.16
C ILE A 112 13.65 1.63 -7.75
N GLU A 113 13.74 2.90 -7.35
CA GLU A 113 14.99 3.58 -7.07
C GLU A 113 15.44 3.42 -5.62
N GLY A 114 14.49 3.24 -4.70
CA GLY A 114 14.72 3.32 -3.26
C GLY A 114 14.92 4.75 -2.74
N VAL A 115 14.85 4.90 -1.41
CA VAL A 115 15.13 6.15 -0.68
C VAL A 115 16.18 5.89 0.38
N GLY A 116 17.11 6.82 0.57
CA GLY A 116 18.17 6.70 1.57
C GLY A 116 18.96 5.39 1.41
N LYS A 117 19.09 4.60 2.49
CA LYS A 117 19.73 3.27 2.48
C LYS A 117 19.06 2.29 1.49
N GLY A 118 17.77 2.46 1.19
CA GLY A 118 17.06 1.68 0.18
C GLY A 118 17.54 1.92 -1.25
N LYS A 119 18.37 2.93 -1.52
CA LYS A 119 19.04 3.05 -2.83
C LYS A 119 20.12 1.98 -3.06
N ILE A 120 20.64 1.40 -1.98
CA ILE A 120 21.67 0.33 -2.02
C ILE A 120 21.00 -0.99 -2.38
N ILE A 121 19.87 -1.30 -1.74
CA ILE A 121 19.02 -2.45 -2.05
C ILE A 121 17.62 -1.92 -2.40
N PRO A 122 17.35 -1.70 -3.71
CA PRO A 122 16.07 -1.17 -4.15
C PRO A 122 14.88 -1.99 -3.64
N PRO A 123 13.74 -1.36 -3.31
CA PRO A 123 12.60 -2.08 -2.76
C PRO A 123 12.16 -3.24 -3.64
N LEU A 124 11.96 -3.00 -4.95
CA LEU A 124 11.56 -4.03 -5.91
C LEU A 124 12.50 -5.24 -5.91
N ARG A 125 13.81 -5.05 -5.71
CA ARG A 125 14.78 -6.15 -5.61
C ARG A 125 14.53 -7.09 -4.42
N ARG A 126 13.96 -6.59 -3.31
CA ARG A 126 13.61 -7.46 -2.16
C ARG A 126 12.56 -8.51 -2.51
N ILE A 127 11.67 -8.23 -3.47
CA ILE A 127 10.74 -9.25 -3.98
C ILE A 127 11.54 -10.36 -4.68
N TRP A 128 12.58 -10.01 -5.44
CA TRP A 128 13.41 -11.00 -6.11
C TRP A 128 14.26 -11.82 -5.13
N ASP A 129 14.91 -11.15 -4.18
CA ASP A 129 15.89 -11.77 -3.30
C ASP A 129 15.23 -12.53 -2.14
N ASP A 130 14.14 -11.99 -1.56
CA ASP A 130 13.66 -12.38 -0.22
C ASP A 130 12.23 -12.96 -0.19
N THR A 131 11.54 -13.09 -1.33
CA THR A 131 10.19 -13.69 -1.36
C THR A 131 10.21 -15.14 -0.92
N ASN A 132 9.38 -15.47 0.07
CA ASN A 132 9.14 -16.84 0.51
C ASN A 132 8.14 -17.53 -0.42
N THR A 133 8.49 -18.74 -0.87
CA THR A 133 7.66 -19.57 -1.74
C THR A 133 6.32 -19.92 -1.10
N GLY A 134 6.29 -20.25 0.20
CA GLY A 134 5.09 -20.66 0.91
C GLY A 134 4.31 -21.74 0.17
N SER A 135 3.03 -21.46 -0.11
CA SER A 135 2.08 -22.34 -0.81
C SER A 135 2.25 -22.38 -2.33
N CYS A 136 3.15 -21.59 -2.90
CA CYS A 136 3.31 -21.51 -4.35
C CYS A 136 4.14 -22.69 -4.91
N PRO A 137 3.88 -23.15 -6.14
CA PRO A 137 4.62 -24.27 -6.74
C PRO A 137 6.08 -23.91 -7.06
N SER A 138 6.41 -22.63 -7.16
CA SER A 138 7.78 -22.18 -7.42
C SER A 138 8.06 -20.79 -6.86
N PHE A 139 9.34 -20.47 -6.68
CA PHE A 139 9.78 -19.13 -6.33
C PHE A 139 9.33 -18.06 -7.34
N MET A 140 9.24 -18.41 -8.63
CA MET A 140 8.82 -17.47 -9.67
C MET A 140 7.33 -17.16 -9.56
N SER A 141 6.52 -18.19 -9.27
CA SER A 141 5.09 -18.08 -9.02
C SER A 141 4.82 -17.20 -7.80
N ALA A 142 5.50 -17.44 -6.69
CA ALA A 142 5.36 -16.60 -5.48
C ALA A 142 5.70 -15.13 -5.76
N LYS A 143 6.80 -14.87 -6.49
CA LYS A 143 7.19 -13.51 -6.87
C LYS A 143 6.14 -12.84 -7.75
N MET A 144 5.55 -13.58 -8.68
CA MET A 144 4.52 -13.07 -9.57
C MET A 144 3.27 -12.67 -8.79
N ASP A 145 2.81 -13.54 -7.89
CA ASP A 145 1.64 -13.27 -7.04
C ASP A 145 1.86 -12.02 -6.17
N VAL A 146 3.07 -11.88 -5.60
CA VAL A 146 3.47 -10.71 -4.79
C VAL A 146 3.44 -9.43 -5.61
N ILE A 147 3.96 -9.44 -6.84
CA ILE A 147 3.98 -8.25 -7.69
C ILE A 147 2.57 -7.89 -8.13
N LEU A 148 1.76 -8.86 -8.55
CA LEU A 148 0.40 -8.57 -8.99
C LEU A 148 -0.45 -8.03 -7.83
N LEU A 149 -0.37 -8.65 -6.64
CA LEU A 149 -1.01 -8.10 -5.45
C LEU A 149 -0.53 -6.69 -5.11
N LEU A 150 0.79 -6.42 -5.21
CA LEU A 150 1.35 -5.09 -4.98
C LEU A 150 0.67 -4.05 -5.89
N ILE A 151 0.58 -4.35 -7.18
CA ILE A 151 0.02 -3.45 -8.19
C ILE A 151 -1.48 -3.22 -7.94
N HIS A 152 -2.25 -4.26 -7.66
CA HIS A 152 -3.67 -4.14 -7.34
C HIS A 152 -3.91 -3.36 -6.05
N CYS A 153 -3.05 -3.49 -5.04
CA CYS A 153 -3.11 -2.64 -3.86
C CYS A 153 -2.85 -1.16 -4.19
N TYR A 154 -1.97 -0.84 -5.16
CA TYR A 154 -1.84 0.55 -5.63
C TYR A 154 -3.06 1.03 -6.43
N GLN A 155 -3.74 0.14 -7.16
CA GLN A 155 -4.98 0.48 -7.87
C GLN A 155 -6.09 0.87 -6.91
N GLU A 156 -6.24 0.10 -5.85
CA GLU A 156 -7.30 0.25 -4.86
C GLU A 156 -6.95 1.22 -3.74
N GLN A 157 -5.77 1.85 -3.80
CA GLN A 157 -5.38 2.82 -2.80
C GLN A 157 -6.08 4.15 -3.05
N GLN A 158 -6.87 4.56 -2.07
CA GLN A 158 -7.52 5.87 -1.97
C GLN A 158 -7.23 6.42 -0.57
N ILE A 159 -6.12 7.15 -0.43
CA ILE A 159 -5.71 7.76 0.84
C ILE A 159 -6.74 8.80 1.28
N GLN A 160 -7.35 9.52 0.35
CA GLN A 160 -8.31 10.56 0.70
C GLN A 160 -9.54 10.01 1.41
N ASP A 161 -10.17 9.00 0.82
CA ASP A 161 -11.45 8.47 1.29
C ASP A 161 -11.24 7.41 2.36
N TYR A 162 -10.26 6.53 2.16
CA TYR A 162 -10.05 5.36 3.00
C TYR A 162 -8.75 5.44 3.82
N GLY A 163 -7.87 6.39 3.56
CA GLY A 163 -6.54 6.43 4.18
C GLY A 163 -5.65 5.25 3.80
N GLY A 164 -5.95 4.54 2.72
CA GLY A 164 -5.22 3.34 2.30
C GLY A 164 -5.92 2.60 1.16
N VAL A 165 -5.66 1.31 1.07
CA VAL A 165 -6.37 0.38 0.19
C VAL A 165 -7.82 0.27 0.64
N ASP A 166 -8.76 0.25 -0.32
CA ASP A 166 -10.19 0.09 -0.05
C ASP A 166 -10.46 -1.10 0.92
N PRO A 167 -11.12 -0.87 2.07
CA PRO A 167 -11.41 -1.93 3.04
C PRO A 167 -12.34 -3.02 2.50
N LYS A 168 -13.09 -2.77 1.42
CA LYS A 168 -13.87 -3.79 0.70
C LYS A 168 -12.98 -4.76 -0.07
N CYS A 169 -11.78 -4.33 -0.45
CA CYS A 169 -10.78 -5.18 -1.12
C CYS A 169 -10.01 -6.02 -0.10
N ILE A 170 -9.34 -5.38 0.86
CA ILE A 170 -8.56 -6.04 1.91
C ILE A 170 -8.46 -5.21 3.18
N ARG A 171 -8.60 -5.86 4.33
CA ARG A 171 -8.63 -5.20 5.65
C ARG A 171 -8.13 -6.11 6.76
N GLY A 172 -7.67 -5.51 7.85
CA GLY A 172 -7.49 -6.13 9.15
C GLY A 172 -8.81 -6.08 9.92
N ILE A 173 -9.19 -7.21 10.52
CA ILE A 173 -10.40 -7.32 11.33
C ILE A 173 -10.06 -7.09 12.79
N TRP A 174 -10.75 -6.13 13.39
CA TRP A 174 -10.65 -5.75 14.78
C TRP A 174 -12.03 -5.78 15.40
N SER A 175 -12.16 -6.40 16.56
CA SER A 175 -13.43 -6.47 17.29
C SER A 175 -13.22 -6.06 18.74
N GLU A 176 -14.30 -5.64 19.40
CA GLU A 176 -14.28 -5.39 20.85
C GLU A 176 -13.77 -6.64 21.57
N SER A 177 -12.93 -6.44 22.59
CA SER A 177 -12.51 -7.51 23.50
C SER A 177 -13.64 -7.83 24.48
N ASP A 178 -13.46 -8.91 25.24
CA ASP A 178 -14.43 -9.30 26.27
C ASP A 178 -14.34 -8.40 27.52
N CYS A 179 -13.45 -7.41 27.54
CA CYS A 179 -13.31 -6.46 28.63
C CYS A 179 -14.51 -5.49 28.67
N LEU A 180 -15.00 -5.21 29.88
CA LEU A 180 -16.04 -4.21 30.06
C LEU A 180 -15.51 -2.83 29.65
N PRO A 181 -16.27 -2.05 28.87
CA PRO A 181 -15.85 -0.71 28.48
C PRO A 181 -15.85 0.23 29.69
N ASP A 182 -14.86 1.13 29.75
CA ASP A 182 -14.84 2.17 30.76
C ASP A 182 -15.82 3.27 30.36
N SER A 183 -16.80 3.56 31.22
CA SER A 183 -17.68 4.70 31.02
C SER A 183 -16.91 5.98 31.31
N LEU A 184 -16.92 6.92 30.36
CA LEU A 184 -16.51 8.28 30.65
C LEU A 184 -17.73 8.94 31.31
N GLU A 185 -17.89 8.79 32.62
CA GLU A 185 -19.14 9.13 33.36
C GLU A 185 -19.67 10.55 33.11
N SER A 186 -18.78 11.49 32.81
CA SER A 186 -19.18 12.83 32.40
C SER A 186 -19.82 12.87 31.00
N MET A 187 -19.41 11.99 30.08
CA MET A 187 -19.76 11.95 28.66
C MET A 187 -20.72 10.81 28.29
N GLU A 188 -21.50 10.97 27.22
CA GLU A 188 -22.29 9.88 26.63
C GLU A 188 -21.42 8.89 25.82
N TRP A 189 -20.19 8.64 26.27
CA TRP A 189 -19.13 7.93 25.56
C TRP A 189 -18.50 6.80 26.39
N LEU A 190 -17.87 5.87 25.70
CA LEU A 190 -17.22 4.68 26.26
C LEU A 190 -15.79 4.60 25.74
N VAL A 191 -14.85 4.19 26.60
CA VAL A 191 -13.54 3.70 26.17
C VAL A 191 -13.65 2.20 25.98
N VAL A 192 -13.37 1.74 24.78
CA VAL A 192 -13.54 0.34 24.37
C VAL A 192 -12.20 -0.22 23.97
N GLU A 193 -11.93 -1.43 24.44
CA GLU A 193 -10.76 -2.19 24.03
C GLU A 193 -11.10 -3.09 22.83
N ILE A 194 -10.20 -3.14 21.85
CA ILE A 194 -10.34 -3.92 20.62
C ILE A 194 -9.13 -4.78 20.37
N GLU A 195 -9.33 -5.94 19.77
CA GLU A 195 -8.27 -6.91 19.48
C GLU A 195 -8.29 -7.31 18.01
N LYS A 196 -7.09 -7.62 17.48
CA LYS A 196 -6.99 -8.14 16.12
C LYS A 196 -7.48 -9.58 16.05
N LYS A 197 -8.47 -9.84 15.20
CA LYS A 197 -8.99 -11.19 14.93
C LYS A 197 -8.41 -11.82 13.66
N GLY A 198 -7.91 -11.01 12.72
CA GLY A 198 -7.30 -11.52 11.49
C GLY A 198 -7.18 -10.48 10.38
N ASN A 199 -7.06 -10.96 9.15
CA ASN A 199 -7.23 -10.14 7.95
C ASN A 199 -8.27 -10.81 7.05
N GLU A 200 -8.98 -10.01 6.28
CA GLU A 200 -10.00 -10.47 5.35
C GLU A 200 -9.83 -9.75 4.01
N ALA A 201 -10.15 -10.44 2.92
CA ALA A 201 -10.16 -9.88 1.57
C ALA A 201 -11.40 -10.39 0.84
N SER A 202 -11.99 -9.56 -0.02
CA SER A 202 -13.15 -10.01 -0.82
C SER A 202 -12.71 -11.00 -1.90
N ILE A 203 -13.57 -11.99 -2.16
CA ILE A 203 -13.34 -12.99 -3.21
C ILE A 203 -13.16 -12.31 -4.58
N SER A 204 -13.95 -11.27 -4.87
CA SER A 204 -13.80 -10.48 -6.10
C SER A 204 -12.41 -9.86 -6.23
N PHE A 205 -11.83 -9.37 -5.14
CA PHE A 205 -10.48 -8.82 -5.14
C PHE A 205 -9.43 -9.91 -5.39
N ILE A 206 -9.54 -11.05 -4.68
CA ILE A 206 -8.64 -12.20 -4.85
C ILE A 206 -8.63 -12.67 -6.32
N ASN A 207 -9.82 -12.88 -6.90
CA ASN A 207 -9.97 -13.36 -8.27
C ASN A 207 -9.38 -12.39 -9.30
N ARG A 208 -9.49 -11.07 -9.05
CA ARG A 208 -8.95 -10.04 -9.94
C ARG A 208 -7.43 -9.93 -9.86
N VAL A 209 -6.85 -10.23 -8.70
CA VAL A 209 -5.39 -10.22 -8.47
C VAL A 209 -4.71 -11.42 -9.12
N LEU A 210 -5.29 -12.62 -8.97
CA LEU A 210 -4.70 -13.89 -9.43
C LEU A 210 -5.60 -14.62 -10.45
N PRO A 211 -6.02 -13.98 -11.55
CA PRO A 211 -6.98 -14.57 -12.49
C PRO A 211 -6.43 -15.80 -13.23
N TYR A 212 -5.11 -15.95 -13.32
CA TYR A 212 -4.40 -17.04 -13.99
C TYR A 212 -4.27 -18.32 -13.13
N ILE A 213 -4.75 -18.29 -11.88
CA ILE A 213 -4.69 -19.42 -10.94
C ILE A 213 -6.06 -20.07 -10.81
N SER A 214 -6.08 -21.39 -10.62
CA SER A 214 -7.29 -22.17 -10.27
C SER A 214 -7.95 -21.63 -9.00
N SER A 215 -9.28 -21.63 -8.97
CA SER A 215 -10.07 -21.16 -7.81
C SER A 215 -9.65 -21.79 -6.49
N ASP A 216 -9.26 -23.06 -6.53
CA ASP A 216 -8.95 -23.86 -5.35
C ASP A 216 -7.66 -23.40 -4.65
N ASP A 217 -6.69 -22.90 -5.42
CA ASP A 217 -5.38 -22.46 -4.90
C ASP A 217 -5.29 -20.94 -4.70
N GLN A 218 -6.22 -20.16 -5.27
CA GLN A 218 -6.17 -18.70 -5.30
C GLN A 218 -6.09 -18.08 -3.90
N SER A 219 -6.91 -18.53 -2.97
CA SER A 219 -6.98 -17.96 -1.62
C SER A 219 -5.67 -18.15 -0.85
N GLU A 220 -5.12 -19.36 -0.85
CA GLU A 220 -3.89 -19.67 -0.13
C GLU A 220 -2.70 -18.90 -0.73
N ARG A 221 -2.62 -18.82 -2.05
CA ARG A 221 -1.56 -18.07 -2.74
C ARG A 221 -1.69 -16.56 -2.55
N PHE A 222 -2.91 -16.03 -2.54
CA PHE A 222 -3.17 -14.63 -2.23
C PHE A 222 -2.68 -14.27 -0.82
N TRP A 223 -3.00 -15.06 0.19
CA TRP A 223 -2.57 -14.79 1.56
C TRP A 223 -1.06 -14.97 1.74
N ASN A 224 -0.43 -15.91 1.01
CA ASN A 224 1.03 -16.01 0.94
C ASN A 224 1.66 -14.74 0.35
N ALA A 225 1.10 -14.21 -0.75
CA ALA A 225 1.56 -12.97 -1.36
C ALA A 225 1.38 -11.77 -0.42
N PHE A 226 0.24 -11.69 0.28
CA PHE A 226 -0.03 -10.65 1.28
C PHE A 226 0.99 -10.67 2.42
N ASN A 227 1.28 -11.85 2.96
CA ASN A 227 2.29 -12.01 4.02
C ASN A 227 3.68 -11.61 3.54
N ASN A 228 4.06 -11.97 2.31
CA ASN A 228 5.30 -11.52 1.70
C ASN A 228 5.34 -9.98 1.58
N LEU A 229 4.29 -9.32 1.09
CA LEU A 229 4.26 -7.85 1.00
C LEU A 229 4.44 -7.15 2.34
N ARG A 230 3.83 -7.69 3.40
CA ARG A 230 3.99 -7.17 4.76
C ARG A 230 5.40 -7.39 5.29
N ASN A 231 5.92 -8.61 5.19
CA ASN A 231 7.24 -8.98 5.71
C ASN A 231 8.38 -8.25 4.98
N LEU A 232 8.24 -8.06 3.67
CA LEU A 232 9.17 -7.28 2.86
C LEU A 232 8.98 -5.76 3.05
N GLY A 233 7.99 -5.34 3.86
CA GLY A 233 7.77 -3.93 4.22
C GLY A 233 7.31 -3.06 3.07
N PHE A 234 6.49 -3.58 2.15
CA PHE A 234 5.84 -2.78 1.09
C PHE A 234 4.55 -2.13 1.54
N MET A 235 3.93 -2.68 2.58
CA MET A 235 2.69 -2.19 3.15
C MET A 235 2.73 -2.29 4.68
N TYR A 236 1.89 -1.50 5.32
CA TYR A 236 1.65 -1.55 6.75
C TYR A 236 0.18 -1.31 7.06
N GLU A 237 -0.24 -1.67 8.27
CA GLU A 237 -1.63 -1.51 8.72
C GLU A 237 -1.78 -0.20 9.48
N VAL A 238 -2.87 0.51 9.23
CA VAL A 238 -3.30 1.69 9.99
C VAL A 238 -4.67 1.39 10.54
N LEU A 239 -4.78 1.39 11.87
CA LEU A 239 -6.05 1.32 12.58
C LEU A 239 -6.80 2.62 12.37
N GLN A 240 -8.07 2.52 12.00
CA GLN A 240 -8.91 3.66 11.65
C GLN A 240 -10.29 3.50 12.26
N VAL A 241 -10.82 4.59 12.79
CA VAL A 241 -12.17 4.64 13.33
C VAL A 241 -13.11 5.26 12.29
N TRP A 242 -14.20 4.57 12.04
CA TRP A 242 -15.24 4.93 11.08
C TRP A 242 -16.54 5.18 11.82
N HIS A 243 -17.38 6.06 11.29
CA HIS A 243 -18.71 6.33 11.88
C HIS A 243 -19.77 5.26 11.53
N GLY A 244 -19.36 4.19 10.87
CA GLY A 244 -20.16 3.11 10.30
C GLY A 244 -19.24 2.06 9.68
N ASP A 245 -19.74 0.87 9.36
CA ASP A 245 -18.94 -0.18 8.71
C ASP A 245 -18.79 0.09 7.20
N PRO A 246 -17.63 0.54 6.69
CA PRO A 246 -17.45 0.89 5.27
C PRO A 246 -17.53 -0.30 4.33
N VAL A 247 -17.54 -1.53 4.86
CA VAL A 247 -17.75 -2.74 4.06
C VAL A 247 -19.24 -2.92 3.75
N LYS A 248 -20.12 -2.46 4.63
CA LYS A 248 -21.58 -2.67 4.56
C LYS A 248 -22.35 -1.40 4.20
N ASP A 249 -21.80 -0.23 4.51
CA ASP A 249 -22.43 1.07 4.30
C ASP A 249 -21.52 1.98 3.47
N ASP A 250 -21.96 2.29 2.25
CA ASP A 250 -21.26 3.22 1.34
C ASP A 250 -21.21 4.65 1.85
N ARG A 251 -22.02 4.98 2.86
CA ARG A 251 -22.02 6.30 3.51
C ARG A 251 -21.09 6.37 4.71
N ALA A 252 -20.43 5.27 5.09
CA ALA A 252 -19.49 5.28 6.18
C ALA A 252 -18.28 6.17 5.85
N GLU A 253 -18.03 7.19 6.66
CA GLU A 253 -16.86 8.06 6.52
C GLU A 253 -15.81 7.74 7.58
N LEU A 254 -14.55 7.83 7.15
CA LEU A 254 -13.39 7.77 8.02
C LEU A 254 -13.38 8.97 8.97
N GLN A 255 -13.53 8.73 10.27
CA GLN A 255 -13.50 9.77 11.28
C GLN A 255 -12.08 10.21 11.57
N TYR A 256 -11.19 9.28 11.94
CA TYR A 256 -9.80 9.56 12.26
C TYR A 256 -8.91 8.30 12.24
N PRO A 257 -7.59 8.47 11.99
CA PRO A 257 -6.63 7.39 12.18
C PRO A 257 -6.36 7.19 13.67
N LEU A 258 -6.58 5.96 14.15
CA LEU A 258 -6.34 5.56 15.54
C LEU A 258 -4.86 5.29 15.79
N TYR A 259 -4.23 4.46 14.97
CA TYR A 259 -2.84 4.06 15.22
C TYR A 259 -2.17 3.48 13.97
N ILE A 260 -0.91 3.85 13.74
CA ILE A 260 -0.11 3.30 12.63
C ILE A 260 0.74 2.13 13.13
N ARG A 261 0.50 0.93 12.62
CA ARG A 261 1.22 -0.30 12.99
C ARG A 261 2.53 -0.48 12.21
N ASP A 262 3.33 0.58 12.16
CA ASP A 262 4.69 0.56 11.62
C ASP A 262 5.56 1.62 12.30
N TYR A 263 6.65 1.17 12.94
CA TYR A 263 7.53 2.06 13.70
C TYR A 263 8.11 3.19 12.84
N HIS A 264 8.49 2.89 11.59
CA HIS A 264 9.10 3.87 10.71
C HIS A 264 8.09 4.89 10.17
N ALA A 265 6.88 4.45 9.81
CA ALA A 265 5.82 5.33 9.36
C ALA A 265 5.32 6.25 10.49
N ARG A 266 5.21 5.72 11.73
CA ARG A 266 4.85 6.53 12.92
C ARG A 266 5.73 7.75 13.14
N LYS A 267 7.03 7.68 12.80
CA LYS A 267 7.94 8.84 12.92
C LYS A 267 7.61 9.97 11.97
N ASN A 268 7.06 9.66 10.80
CA ASN A 268 6.77 10.63 9.75
C ASN A 268 5.30 11.11 9.78
N GLU A 269 4.43 10.39 10.49
CA GLU A 269 2.98 10.66 10.61
C GLU A 269 2.61 10.76 12.11
N ALA A 270 3.30 11.66 12.83
CA ALA A 270 3.20 11.76 14.29
C ALA A 270 1.80 12.21 14.79
N TYR A 271 1.00 12.83 13.93
CA TYR A 271 -0.36 13.28 14.24
C TYR A 271 -1.26 12.11 14.70
N CYS A 272 -1.14 10.94 14.06
CA CYS A 272 -1.90 9.73 14.42
C CYS A 272 -1.63 9.20 15.84
N LEU A 273 -0.46 9.50 16.42
CA LEU A 273 -0.09 9.03 17.75
C LEU A 273 -0.29 10.09 18.83
N LYS A 274 0.00 11.36 18.52
CA LYS A 274 0.01 12.42 19.53
C LYS A 274 -1.33 13.12 19.66
N GLU A 275 -2.02 13.37 18.55
CA GLU A 275 -3.21 14.22 18.51
C GLU A 275 -4.47 13.42 18.81
N THR A 276 -4.67 12.31 18.10
CA THR A 276 -5.80 11.39 18.29
C THR A 276 -5.94 10.93 19.74
N HIS A 277 -4.80 10.73 20.39
CA HIS A 277 -4.68 10.15 21.73
C HIS A 277 -4.46 11.19 22.84
N ALA A 278 -4.34 12.48 22.49
CA ALA A 278 -4.03 13.53 23.45
C ALA A 278 -5.04 13.55 24.61
N PHE A 279 -6.33 13.41 24.29
CA PHE A 279 -7.39 13.40 25.29
C PHE A 279 -7.29 12.22 26.26
N LEU A 280 -7.09 10.99 25.75
CA LEU A 280 -6.95 9.81 26.60
C LEU A 280 -5.71 9.89 27.49
N ARG A 281 -4.61 10.44 26.96
CA ARG A 281 -3.42 10.71 27.76
C ARG A 281 -3.72 11.66 28.91
N ASP A 282 -4.41 12.76 28.64
CA ASP A 282 -4.73 13.78 29.64
C ASP A 282 -5.76 13.23 30.66
N TYR A 283 -6.67 12.33 30.25
CA TYR A 283 -7.66 11.66 31.12
C TYR A 283 -7.03 10.65 32.09
N TYR A 284 -6.11 9.79 31.62
CA TYR A 284 -5.46 8.75 32.44
C TYR A 284 -4.15 9.22 33.12
N ASP A 285 -4.05 10.51 33.45
CA ASP A 285 -2.90 11.13 34.16
C ASP A 285 -1.52 10.93 33.48
N GLY A 286 -1.51 10.74 32.15
CA GLY A 286 -0.32 10.71 31.28
C GLY A 286 0.64 9.53 31.44
N LYS A 287 0.80 8.97 32.65
CA LYS A 287 1.76 7.90 32.96
C LYS A 287 1.28 6.52 32.53
N GLY A 288 0.02 6.17 32.78
CA GLY A 288 -0.55 4.88 32.35
C GLY A 288 -0.87 4.80 30.86
N PHE A 289 -0.93 5.94 30.17
CA PHE A 289 -1.35 6.00 28.77
C PHE A 289 -0.30 5.44 27.79
N MET A 290 0.98 5.80 27.99
CA MET A 290 2.06 5.25 27.16
C MET A 290 2.24 3.75 27.42
N GLU A 291 2.13 3.33 28.68
CA GLU A 291 2.12 1.92 29.05
C GLU A 291 0.94 1.19 28.39
N THR A 292 -0.24 1.81 28.28
CA THR A 292 -1.40 1.24 27.58
C THR A 292 -1.16 1.10 26.07
N ILE A 293 -0.51 2.07 25.43
CA ILE A 293 -0.13 1.95 24.01
C ILE A 293 0.92 0.84 23.83
N GLU A 294 1.95 0.80 24.67
CA GLU A 294 3.02 -0.20 24.59
C GLU A 294 2.47 -1.61 24.83
N HIS A 295 1.67 -1.77 25.88
CA HIS A 295 0.92 -3.00 26.16
C HIS A 295 0.00 -3.37 25.00
N GLY A 296 -0.66 -2.39 24.38
CA GLY A 296 -1.50 -2.61 23.22
C GLY A 296 -0.74 -3.09 21.98
N ILE A 297 0.46 -2.54 21.75
CA ILE A 297 1.36 -3.01 20.69
C ILE A 297 1.78 -4.45 20.94
N GLU A 298 2.15 -4.79 22.17
CA GLU A 298 2.60 -6.13 22.56
C GLU A 298 1.47 -7.16 22.45
N ASN A 299 0.26 -6.80 22.88
CA ASN A 299 -0.88 -7.72 22.94
C ASN A 299 -1.80 -7.67 21.71
N ASN A 300 -1.48 -6.87 20.69
CA ASN A 300 -2.37 -6.60 19.56
C ASN A 300 -3.76 -6.13 20.00
N SER A 301 -3.80 -5.30 21.04
CA SER A 301 -5.00 -4.70 21.61
C SER A 301 -4.90 -3.17 21.54
N PHE A 302 -5.98 -2.46 21.30
CA PHE A 302 -5.98 -0.99 21.32
C PHE A 302 -7.26 -0.48 21.97
N ARG A 303 -7.19 0.72 22.54
CA ARG A 303 -8.38 1.40 23.06
C ARG A 303 -8.77 2.55 22.17
N TYR A 304 -10.07 2.72 21.98
CA TYR A 304 -10.64 3.87 21.28
C TYR A 304 -11.90 4.36 21.99
N ILE A 305 -12.33 5.58 21.67
CA ILE A 305 -13.53 6.19 22.24
C ILE A 305 -14.67 6.03 21.23
N ARG A 306 -15.84 5.61 21.70
CA ARG A 306 -17.08 5.59 20.91
C ARG A 306 -18.24 6.17 21.69
N THR A 307 -19.32 6.51 20.98
CA THR A 307 -20.56 6.90 21.65
C THR A 307 -21.29 5.69 22.25
N LYS A 308 -22.07 5.90 23.34
CA LYS A 308 -22.94 4.86 23.92
C LYS A 308 -24.01 4.36 22.94
N ARG A 309 -24.36 5.19 21.95
CA ARG A 309 -25.29 4.83 20.86
C ARG A 309 -24.69 3.80 19.90
N GLY A 310 -23.36 3.71 19.85
CA GLY A 310 -22.62 2.86 18.94
C GLY A 310 -22.77 3.27 17.47
N GLY A 311 -22.37 2.37 16.59
CA GLY A 311 -22.32 2.58 15.14
C GLY A 311 -20.91 2.81 14.62
N GLU A 312 -19.99 3.25 15.48
CA GLU A 312 -18.57 3.33 15.13
C GLU A 312 -17.97 1.94 14.98
N CYS A 313 -17.04 1.80 14.05
CA CYS A 313 -16.26 0.58 13.89
C CYS A 313 -14.78 0.89 13.70
N VAL A 314 -13.93 -0.06 14.09
CA VAL A 314 -12.48 0.04 13.86
C VAL A 314 -12.05 -1.02 12.85
N LEU A 315 -11.35 -0.57 11.81
CA LEU A 315 -10.76 -1.45 10.80
C LEU A 315 -9.27 -1.21 10.69
N GLY A 316 -8.54 -2.27 10.33
CA GLY A 316 -7.14 -2.19 9.94
C GLY A 316 -7.03 -1.92 8.45
N THR A 317 -6.83 -0.68 8.05
CA THR A 317 -6.65 -0.33 6.65
C THR A 317 -5.20 -0.56 6.22
N MET A 318 -5.02 -1.25 5.10
CA MET A 318 -3.70 -1.48 4.54
C MET A 318 -3.21 -0.24 3.79
N ARG A 319 -1.97 0.20 4.03
CA ARG A 319 -1.40 1.39 3.39
C ARG A 319 -0.08 1.05 2.70
N MET A 320 0.09 1.52 1.47
CA MET A 320 1.33 1.30 0.73
C MET A 320 2.44 2.20 1.25
N ARG A 321 3.65 1.64 1.40
CA ARG A 321 4.81 2.39 1.89
C ARG A 321 5.36 3.37 0.86
N PHE A 322 5.42 2.95 -0.40
CA PHE A 322 6.02 3.74 -1.48
C PHE A 322 4.94 4.48 -2.27
N ARG A 323 4.34 5.48 -1.64
CA ARG A 323 3.21 6.22 -2.21
C ARG A 323 3.64 7.06 -3.42
N PRO A 324 2.93 6.98 -4.56
CA PRO A 324 3.20 7.88 -5.69
C PRO A 324 2.90 9.32 -5.28
N SER A 325 3.69 10.28 -5.78
CA SER A 325 3.46 11.71 -5.51
C SER A 325 2.33 12.28 -6.38
N THR A 326 1.13 11.70 -6.29
CA THR A 326 -0.09 12.18 -6.93
C THR A 326 -0.78 13.23 -6.06
N GLU A 327 -1.69 13.99 -6.66
CA GLU A 327 -2.51 14.97 -5.94
C GLU A 327 -3.42 14.30 -4.91
N GLU A 328 -4.07 13.18 -5.27
CA GLU A 328 -4.92 12.38 -4.37
C GLU A 328 -4.17 11.99 -3.09
N VAL A 329 -2.95 11.46 -3.20
CA VAL A 329 -2.14 11.08 -2.04
C VAL A 329 -1.80 12.31 -1.19
N ALA A 330 -1.43 13.43 -1.82
CA ALA A 330 -1.06 14.64 -1.11
C ALA A 330 -2.26 15.25 -0.34
N GLN A 331 -3.42 15.32 -0.99
CA GLN A 331 -4.66 15.80 -0.37
C GLN A 331 -5.13 14.86 0.75
N GLY A 332 -5.08 13.54 0.50
CA GLY A 332 -5.50 12.55 1.47
C GLY A 332 -4.71 12.60 2.77
N LEU A 333 -3.37 12.71 2.70
CA LEU A 333 -2.54 12.87 3.90
C LEU A 333 -2.84 14.15 4.67
N LYS A 334 -3.19 15.23 3.97
CA LYS A 334 -3.61 16.49 4.60
C LYS A 334 -4.96 16.35 5.29
N HIS A 335 -5.89 15.60 4.69
CA HIS A 335 -7.18 15.27 5.30
C HIS A 335 -7.02 14.40 6.55
N GLU A 336 -6.10 13.44 6.55
CA GLU A 336 -5.84 12.64 7.75
C GLU A 336 -5.36 13.47 8.94
N GLY A 337 -4.42 14.40 8.73
CA GLY A 337 -4.01 15.33 9.78
C GLY A 337 -5.17 16.20 10.26
N SER A 338 -6.01 16.67 9.32
CA SER A 338 -7.19 17.48 9.65
C SER A 338 -8.25 16.70 10.44
N ARG A 339 -8.43 15.41 10.15
CA ARG A 339 -9.30 14.48 10.88
C ARG A 339 -8.82 14.27 12.31
N ALA A 340 -7.52 14.04 12.51
CA ALA A 340 -6.92 13.87 13.84
C ALA A 340 -7.09 15.13 14.71
N GLU A 341 -6.82 16.33 14.16
CA GLU A 341 -7.02 17.59 14.89
C GLU A 341 -8.50 17.86 15.19
N ARG A 342 -9.40 17.62 14.21
CA ARG A 342 -10.85 17.77 14.43
C ARG A 342 -11.33 16.86 15.55
N TRP A 343 -10.89 15.62 15.57
CA TRP A 343 -11.27 14.67 16.61
C TRP A 343 -10.83 15.13 18.00
N LYS A 344 -9.58 15.57 18.13
CA LYS A 344 -9.05 16.18 19.36
C LYS A 344 -9.88 17.38 19.83
N THR A 345 -10.32 18.25 18.91
CA THR A 345 -11.23 19.37 19.24
C THR A 345 -12.60 18.89 19.71
N VAL A 346 -13.18 17.87 19.05
CA VAL A 346 -14.48 17.28 19.45
C VAL A 346 -14.42 16.73 20.88
N LEU A 347 -13.37 15.98 21.21
CA LEU A 347 -13.19 15.43 22.56
C LEU A 347 -13.10 16.54 23.63
N ARG A 348 -12.28 17.59 23.38
CA ARG A 348 -12.11 18.71 24.32
C ARG A 348 -13.39 19.51 24.53
N ASN A 349 -14.05 19.91 23.45
CA ASN A 349 -15.29 20.69 23.52
C ASN A 349 -16.41 19.94 24.25
N THR A 350 -16.44 18.62 24.12
CA THR A 350 -17.44 17.78 24.80
C THR A 350 -17.16 17.72 26.30
N ALA A 351 -15.90 17.66 26.71
CA ALA A 351 -15.49 17.70 28.12
C ALA A 351 -15.84 19.03 28.80
N GLU A 352 -15.58 20.14 28.12
CA GLU A 352 -15.80 21.49 28.65
C GLU A 352 -17.30 21.81 28.79
N LYS A 353 -18.14 21.37 27.84
CA LYS A 353 -19.60 21.60 27.87
C LYS A 353 -20.33 20.89 29.00
N GLN A 354 -19.70 19.90 29.62
CA GLN A 354 -20.27 19.14 30.74
C GLN A 354 -19.67 19.53 32.09
N SER A 355 -18.61 20.37 32.08
CA SER A 355 -18.00 20.95 33.28
C SER A 355 -18.62 22.31 33.66
N ASN A 356 -19.47 22.87 32.78
CA ASN A 356 -20.33 24.04 33.00
C ASN A 356 -21.78 23.58 33.07
#